data_AF-A0A6J8DQH3-F1
#
_entry.id   AF-A0A6J8DQH3-F1
#
_cell.length_a   1.000
_cell.length_b   1.000
_cell.length_c   1.000
_cell.angle_alpha   90.00
_cell.angle_beta   90.00
_cell.angle_gamma   90.00
#
_symmetry.space_group_name_H-M   'P 1'
#
loop_
_entity.id
_entity.type
_entity.pdbx_description
1 polymer ?
#
loop_
_entity_poly.entity_id
_entity_poly.type
_entity_poly.pdbx_seq_one_letter_code
_entity_poly.pdbx_strand_id
1 'polypeptide(L)'
;MVKSLFGWQHKEIPFLEVNDAIRDDREKMANILNIYFSDQSNIDDSNARLPDIEKFTSKLSTIEITGNNVEDIFLNLDTSEAIEPDCLLLAYHPFIRNTGISGVVTFSVDEFSVGVNNISAYKTSGIFICESSDVYLVSVSTLSPLADRKIRVVLNGHHIFYTRFLPYASIIIRPFLHRVTCNDAPLKAELDITTLTEQLEITALVKREVDISLETAINDTIHRVRNENILTVTETMQKQIEARRKVALTACSAVSDIYRVIRFQSMKMSVGIQSLSSFLSTGKFTAEHSGLYQITVTIMTEDSGRYFDIKKNGATIISGYSQYHDSNQRWHTSTITTAVELDVGDQLYVFKGSISNVYANRSCITIIKVQ
;
A
#
# COMPACT_ATOMS: atom_id res chain seq x y z
N MET A 1 -26.39 14.21 -2.87
CA MET A 1 -25.73 14.20 -1.54
C MET A 1 -25.84 12.80 -0.95
N VAL A 2 -24.89 11.89 -1.23
CA VAL A 2 -24.99 10.46 -0.86
C VAL A 2 -23.63 9.90 -0.47
N LYS A 3 -23.22 10.04 0.81
CA LYS A 3 -21.95 9.49 1.33
C LYS A 3 -21.97 9.00 2.81
N SER A 4 -23.14 8.87 3.43
CA SER A 4 -23.27 8.46 4.85
C SER A 4 -24.30 7.35 5.12
N LEU A 5 -24.75 6.63 4.08
CA LEU A 5 -25.71 5.52 4.23
C LEU A 5 -25.05 4.16 4.51
N PHE A 6 -23.74 4.02 4.27
CA PHE A 6 -23.01 2.77 4.46
C PHE A 6 -21.97 2.91 5.58
N GLY A 7 -22.44 2.76 6.82
CA GLY A 7 -21.55 2.43 7.94
C GLY A 7 -21.06 0.99 7.79
N TRP A 8 -19.75 0.78 7.80
CA TRP A 8 -19.10 -0.51 7.50
C TRP A 8 -19.22 -1.55 8.62
N GLN A 9 -20.45 -1.95 8.98
CA GLN A 9 -20.73 -3.11 9.86
C GLN A 9 -21.87 -4.01 9.38
N HIS A 10 -22.66 -3.61 8.38
CA HIS A 10 -23.66 -4.49 7.76
C HIS A 10 -23.01 -5.34 6.66
N LYS A 11 -23.00 -6.67 6.85
CA LYS A 11 -22.52 -7.65 5.84
C LYS A 11 -23.48 -7.86 4.66
N GLU A 12 -24.68 -7.28 4.73
CA GLU A 12 -25.77 -7.53 3.79
C GLU A 12 -26.38 -6.20 3.33
N ILE A 13 -26.87 -6.17 2.09
CA ILE A 13 -27.52 -5.01 1.49
C ILE A 13 -28.92 -4.88 2.13
N PRO A 14 -29.32 -3.69 2.64
CA PRO A 14 -30.65 -3.50 3.21
C PRO A 14 -31.74 -3.68 2.14
N PHE A 15 -32.89 -4.22 2.55
CA PHE A 15 -34.03 -4.45 1.66
C PHE A 15 -34.52 -3.15 1.00
N LEU A 16 -35.01 -3.25 -0.23
CA LEU A 16 -35.56 -2.11 -0.97
C LEU A 16 -37.08 -2.13 -0.93
N GLU A 17 -37.71 -1.04 -0.49
CA GLU A 17 -39.16 -0.85 -0.59
C GLU A 17 -39.49 -0.10 -1.88
N VAL A 18 -40.29 -0.72 -2.75
CA VAL A 18 -40.68 -0.14 -4.05
C VAL A 18 -42.15 -0.47 -4.33
N ASN A 19 -42.97 0.57 -4.52
CA ASN A 19 -44.42 0.49 -4.72
C ASN A 19 -45.09 -0.35 -3.61
N ASP A 20 -44.90 0.09 -2.36
CA ASP A 20 -45.42 -0.52 -1.12
C ASP A 20 -45.07 -2.01 -0.92
N ALA A 21 -44.01 -2.49 -1.59
CA ALA A 21 -43.55 -3.87 -1.54
C ALA A 21 -42.05 -3.95 -1.25
N ILE A 22 -41.70 -4.64 -0.16
CA ILE A 22 -40.32 -4.93 0.24
C ILE A 22 -39.71 -5.98 -0.73
N ARG A 23 -38.45 -5.76 -1.12
CA ARG A 23 -37.64 -6.62 -1.99
C ARG A 23 -36.37 -7.03 -1.28
N ASP A 24 -36.19 -8.34 -1.16
CA ASP A 24 -35.10 -9.07 -0.52
C ASP A 24 -34.24 -9.87 -1.51
N ASP A 25 -34.85 -10.30 -2.61
CA ASP A 25 -34.19 -10.97 -3.73
C ASP A 25 -33.17 -10.05 -4.45
N ARG A 26 -31.90 -10.46 -4.43
CA ARG A 26 -30.77 -9.66 -4.92
C ARG A 26 -30.85 -9.35 -6.41
N GLU A 27 -31.40 -10.25 -7.22
CA GLU A 27 -31.54 -10.03 -8.67
C GLU A 27 -32.60 -8.95 -8.97
N LYS A 28 -33.77 -9.02 -8.33
CA LYS A 28 -34.78 -7.96 -8.40
C LYS A 28 -34.26 -6.63 -7.85
N MET A 29 -33.52 -6.64 -6.74
CA MET A 29 -32.90 -5.42 -6.19
C MET A 29 -31.90 -4.79 -7.18
N ALA A 30 -31.05 -5.59 -7.82
CA ALA A 30 -30.11 -5.11 -8.84
C ALA A 30 -30.82 -4.53 -10.07
N ASN A 31 -31.84 -5.22 -10.58
CA ASN A 31 -32.63 -4.73 -11.72
C ASN A 31 -33.38 -3.43 -11.40
N ILE A 32 -33.95 -3.30 -10.20
CA ILE A 32 -34.58 -2.07 -9.71
C ILE A 32 -33.58 -0.91 -9.65
N LEU A 33 -32.38 -1.14 -9.09
CA LEU A 33 -31.35 -0.11 -9.00
C LEU A 33 -30.82 0.29 -10.38
N ASN A 34 -30.65 -0.66 -11.29
CA ASN A 34 -30.25 -0.38 -12.67
C ASN A 34 -31.27 0.51 -13.38
N ILE A 35 -32.57 0.16 -13.32
CA ILE A 35 -33.64 0.99 -13.90
C ILE A 35 -33.62 2.40 -13.29
N TYR A 36 -33.56 2.51 -11.96
CA TYR A 36 -33.49 3.81 -11.29
C TYR A 36 -32.28 4.65 -11.70
N PHE A 37 -31.09 4.06 -11.81
CA PHE A 37 -29.89 4.81 -12.23
C PHE A 37 -29.87 5.14 -13.72
N SER A 38 -30.47 4.31 -14.58
CA SER A 38 -30.73 4.66 -15.99
C SER A 38 -31.73 5.82 -16.11
N ASP A 39 -32.86 5.76 -15.41
CA ASP A 39 -33.90 6.82 -15.40
C ASP A 39 -33.41 8.15 -14.80
N GLN A 40 -32.32 8.14 -14.04
CA GLN A 40 -31.64 9.34 -13.51
C GLN A 40 -30.39 9.74 -14.31
N SER A 41 -30.03 8.98 -15.35
CA SER A 41 -28.86 9.27 -16.20
C SER A 41 -29.24 10.15 -17.38
N ASN A 42 -28.75 11.40 -17.38
CA ASN A 42 -28.77 12.27 -18.56
C ASN A 42 -27.58 12.01 -19.52
N ILE A 43 -26.91 10.87 -19.41
CA ILE A 43 -25.85 10.45 -20.33
C ILE A 43 -26.50 9.74 -21.50
N ASP A 44 -26.38 10.28 -22.72
CA ASP A 44 -26.80 9.61 -23.94
C ASP A 44 -25.90 8.41 -24.23
N ASP A 45 -26.36 7.22 -23.83
CA ASP A 45 -25.71 5.94 -24.08
C ASP A 45 -26.20 5.24 -25.36
N SER A 46 -27.10 5.87 -26.15
CA SER A 46 -27.62 5.29 -27.40
C SER A 46 -26.54 5.03 -28.46
N ASN A 47 -25.40 5.71 -28.33
CA ASN A 47 -24.20 5.55 -29.15
C ASN A 47 -23.02 4.91 -28.39
N ALA A 48 -23.21 4.53 -27.11
CA ALA A 48 -22.16 3.95 -26.27
C ALA A 48 -21.91 2.49 -26.66
N ARG A 49 -20.90 2.29 -27.52
CA ARG A 49 -20.32 0.97 -27.70
C ARG A 49 -19.51 0.61 -26.46
N LEU A 50 -19.76 -0.57 -25.90
CA LEU A 50 -18.76 -1.21 -25.06
C LEU A 50 -17.45 -1.29 -25.87
N PRO A 51 -16.27 -1.02 -25.28
CA PRO A 51 -15.01 -1.25 -25.97
C PRO A 51 -14.94 -2.73 -26.37
N ASP A 52 -14.30 -3.03 -27.50
CA ASP A 52 -14.10 -4.41 -27.94
C ASP A 52 -13.17 -5.13 -26.96
N ILE A 53 -13.77 -5.76 -25.95
CA ILE A 53 -13.07 -6.65 -25.01
C ILE A 53 -12.69 -7.90 -25.81
N GLU A 54 -11.47 -7.90 -26.34
CA GLU A 54 -10.85 -9.12 -26.87
C GLU A 54 -11.02 -10.23 -25.83
N LYS A 55 -11.55 -11.38 -26.26
CA LYS A 55 -11.73 -12.54 -25.39
C LYS A 55 -10.36 -13.15 -25.10
N PHE A 56 -9.67 -12.58 -24.12
CA PHE A 56 -8.44 -13.11 -23.56
C PHE A 56 -8.68 -14.54 -23.04
N THR A 57 -8.38 -15.51 -23.90
CA THR A 57 -8.37 -16.96 -23.59
C THR A 57 -7.14 -17.36 -22.78
N SER A 58 -6.40 -16.38 -22.26
CA SER A 58 -5.38 -16.53 -21.23
C SER A 58 -6.01 -17.10 -19.96
N LYS A 59 -6.06 -18.43 -19.88
CA LYS A 59 -5.89 -19.10 -18.59
C LYS A 59 -4.66 -18.50 -17.90
N LEU A 60 -4.69 -18.44 -16.57
CA LEU A 60 -3.49 -18.17 -15.77
C LEU A 60 -2.49 -19.32 -15.95
N SER A 61 -1.72 -19.26 -17.03
CA SER A 61 -0.57 -20.13 -17.27
C SER A 61 0.50 -19.81 -16.25
N THR A 62 1.12 -20.86 -15.73
CA THR A 62 2.19 -20.89 -14.73
C THR A 62 2.99 -19.58 -14.61
N ILE A 63 2.83 -18.88 -13.49
CA ILE A 63 3.73 -17.78 -13.12
C ILE A 63 5.07 -18.44 -12.77
N GLU A 64 6.05 -18.33 -13.66
CA GLU A 64 7.41 -18.82 -13.44
C GLU A 64 8.17 -17.83 -12.56
N ILE A 65 8.24 -18.13 -11.25
CA ILE A 65 8.97 -17.31 -10.28
C ILE A 65 10.45 -17.66 -10.40
N THR A 66 11.24 -16.75 -10.98
CA THR A 66 12.70 -16.86 -11.07
C THR A 66 13.37 -16.41 -9.77
N GLY A 67 14.64 -16.78 -9.56
CA GLY A 67 15.43 -16.32 -8.41
C GLY A 67 15.48 -14.79 -8.29
N ASN A 68 15.60 -14.09 -9.43
CA ASN A 68 15.64 -12.63 -9.48
C ASN A 68 14.34 -12.01 -8.96
N ASN A 69 13.18 -12.61 -9.24
CA ASN A 69 11.90 -12.11 -8.72
C ASN A 69 11.79 -12.24 -7.19
N VAL A 70 12.44 -13.26 -6.61
CA VAL A 70 12.53 -13.44 -5.16
C VAL A 70 13.49 -12.41 -4.55
N GLU A 71 14.60 -12.12 -5.22
CA GLU A 71 15.55 -11.06 -4.81
C GLU A 71 14.93 -9.66 -4.88
N ASP A 72 14.21 -9.32 -5.96
CA ASP A 72 13.43 -8.07 -6.08
C ASP A 72 12.40 -7.93 -4.95
N ILE A 73 11.68 -9.01 -4.61
CA ILE A 73 10.71 -9.01 -3.50
C ILE A 73 11.40 -8.72 -2.17
N PHE A 74 12.55 -9.32 -1.88
CA PHE A 74 13.30 -9.05 -0.65
C PHE A 74 13.91 -7.65 -0.61
N LEU A 75 14.35 -7.09 -1.75
CA LEU A 75 14.91 -5.73 -1.82
C LEU A 75 13.86 -4.63 -1.68
N ASN A 76 12.59 -4.91 -1.99
CA ASN A 76 11.48 -3.96 -1.89
C ASN A 76 10.59 -4.19 -0.65
N LEU A 77 10.95 -5.12 0.24
CA LEU A 77 10.21 -5.42 1.47
C LEU A 77 10.62 -4.45 2.59
N ASP A 78 9.81 -3.41 2.81
CA ASP A 78 9.98 -2.55 3.97
C ASP A 78 9.63 -3.32 5.25
N THR A 79 10.66 -3.67 6.01
CA THR A 79 10.56 -4.41 7.28
C THR A 79 10.37 -3.49 8.49
N SER A 80 10.32 -2.17 8.32
CA SER A 80 10.13 -1.22 9.43
C SER A 80 8.71 -1.17 9.99
N GLU A 81 7.70 -1.59 9.20
CA GLU A 81 6.31 -1.76 9.66
C GLU A 81 6.00 -3.19 10.17
N ALA A 82 6.98 -4.09 10.24
CA ALA A 82 6.79 -5.46 10.72
C ALA A 82 6.62 -5.51 12.25
N ILE A 83 5.36 -5.52 12.70
CA ILE A 83 5.01 -5.65 14.12
C ILE A 83 5.02 -7.14 14.51
N GLU A 84 5.86 -7.47 15.49
CA GLU A 84 6.20 -8.81 16.01
C GLU A 84 7.12 -9.70 15.13
N PRO A 85 8.05 -10.46 15.75
CA PRO A 85 9.04 -11.25 15.02
C PRO A 85 8.53 -12.66 14.67
N ASP A 86 7.91 -12.82 13.50
CA ASP A 86 7.80 -14.14 12.88
C ASP A 86 9.20 -14.70 12.58
N CYS A 87 9.48 -15.93 13.05
CA CYS A 87 10.83 -16.46 13.25
C CYS A 87 11.61 -16.86 11.97
N LEU A 88 11.90 -15.90 11.08
CA LEU A 88 12.84 -16.06 9.96
C LEU A 88 14.30 -15.84 10.41
N LEU A 89 14.83 -16.77 11.21
CA LEU A 89 16.23 -16.76 11.66
C LEU A 89 17.18 -17.27 10.56
N LEU A 90 17.50 -16.42 9.57
CA LEU A 90 18.54 -16.68 8.56
C LEU A 90 19.80 -15.85 8.84
N ALA A 91 20.83 -16.51 9.36
CA ALA A 91 22.10 -15.87 9.70
C ALA A 91 22.95 -15.62 8.44
N TYR A 92 23.13 -14.35 8.08
CA TYR A 92 24.05 -13.92 7.01
C TYR A 92 25.33 -13.36 7.64
N HIS A 93 26.49 -13.99 7.40
CA HIS A 93 27.76 -13.59 8.01
C HIS A 93 28.86 -13.37 6.94
N PRO A 94 29.05 -12.14 6.43
CA PRO A 94 29.89 -11.85 5.27
C PRO A 94 31.38 -11.67 5.65
N PHE A 95 32.05 -12.74 6.09
CA PHE A 95 33.50 -12.72 6.30
C PHE A 95 34.17 -14.07 6.02
N ILE A 96 34.92 -14.15 4.91
CA ILE A 96 36.27 -14.72 4.77
C ILE A 96 36.72 -14.53 3.31
N ARG A 97 37.80 -13.77 3.11
CA ARG A 97 38.70 -13.86 1.95
C ARG A 97 40.11 -14.10 2.47
N ASN A 98 40.86 -14.96 1.79
CA ASN A 98 42.32 -15.12 1.90
C ASN A 98 42.93 -15.29 3.31
N THR A 99 42.93 -16.52 3.83
CA THR A 99 44.13 -17.10 4.47
C THR A 99 44.24 -18.58 4.11
N GLY A 100 45.39 -18.99 3.55
CA GLY A 100 45.68 -20.41 3.29
C GLY A 100 46.42 -21.03 4.47
N ILE A 101 45.76 -21.94 5.20
CA ILE A 101 46.36 -22.72 6.29
C ILE A 101 45.94 -24.18 6.13
N SER A 102 46.90 -25.10 6.33
CA SER A 102 46.67 -26.55 6.34
C SER A 102 46.66 -27.06 7.78
N GLY A 103 45.78 -28.03 8.09
CA GLY A 103 45.68 -28.66 9.40
C GLY A 103 44.83 -29.93 9.35
N VAL A 104 45.19 -30.96 10.14
CA VAL A 104 44.58 -32.29 10.11
C VAL A 104 44.35 -32.80 11.54
N VAL A 105 43.13 -33.27 11.83
CA VAL A 105 42.79 -34.07 13.03
C VAL A 105 41.74 -35.13 12.64
N THR A 106 41.83 -36.32 13.24
CA THR A 106 41.00 -37.53 13.01
C THR A 106 39.57 -37.40 13.62
N PHE A 107 38.61 -38.33 13.50
CA PHE A 107 38.57 -39.77 13.86
C PHE A 107 37.52 -40.59 13.05
N SER A 108 37.21 -41.84 13.44
CA SER A 108 36.20 -42.77 12.85
C SER A 108 34.74 -42.34 13.17
N VAL A 109 33.61 -43.00 12.81
CA VAL A 109 33.18 -44.39 12.46
C VAL A 109 31.84 -44.31 11.62
N ASP A 110 31.30 -45.33 10.91
CA ASP A 110 31.96 -46.44 10.19
C ASP A 110 31.35 -46.83 8.81
N GLU A 111 30.43 -47.81 8.67
CA GLU A 111 30.06 -48.36 7.33
C GLU A 111 28.62 -48.11 6.83
N PHE A 112 28.51 -47.70 5.55
CA PHE A 112 27.42 -48.03 4.61
C PHE A 112 27.92 -47.82 3.16
N SER A 113 27.28 -48.40 2.14
CA SER A 113 27.68 -48.19 0.73
C SER A 113 26.57 -48.41 -0.29
N VAL A 114 26.59 -47.61 -1.36
CA VAL A 114 25.71 -47.72 -2.54
C VAL A 114 26.59 -47.76 -3.80
N GLY A 115 26.27 -48.63 -4.74
CA GLY A 115 26.88 -48.66 -6.08
C GLY A 115 25.93 -48.02 -7.11
N VAL A 116 26.46 -47.17 -7.99
CA VAL A 116 25.67 -46.45 -8.98
C VAL A 116 25.60 -47.23 -10.29
N ASN A 117 24.42 -47.77 -10.60
CA ASN A 117 23.99 -48.17 -11.95
C ASN A 117 22.47 -48.05 -11.99
N ASN A 118 21.96 -47.10 -12.78
CA ASN A 118 20.60 -46.54 -12.76
C ASN A 118 20.26 -45.73 -11.48
N ILE A 119 19.64 -44.57 -11.67
CA ILE A 119 19.18 -43.68 -10.59
C ILE A 119 17.67 -43.88 -10.40
N SER A 120 17.26 -44.35 -9.22
CA SER A 120 15.88 -44.24 -8.73
C SER A 120 15.89 -43.45 -7.42
N ALA A 121 15.23 -42.28 -7.42
CA ALA A 121 15.29 -41.34 -6.31
C ALA A 121 14.34 -41.75 -5.17
N TYR A 122 14.91 -42.12 -4.01
CA TYR A 122 14.14 -42.41 -2.80
C TYR A 122 14.17 -41.23 -1.82
N LYS A 123 12.98 -40.81 -1.37
CA LYS A 123 12.80 -39.71 -0.40
C LYS A 123 13.34 -40.08 0.97
N THR A 124 14.43 -39.44 1.40
CA THR A 124 14.70 -39.02 2.80
C THR A 124 16.00 -38.22 2.96
N SER A 125 16.88 -38.19 1.96
CA SER A 125 18.05 -37.29 1.93
C SER A 125 18.33 -36.86 0.49
N GLY A 126 18.57 -35.56 0.28
CA GLY A 126 18.79 -35.00 -1.05
C GLY A 126 20.25 -35.11 -1.46
N ILE A 127 20.53 -35.89 -2.50
CA ILE A 127 21.82 -35.86 -3.20
C ILE A 127 21.57 -35.25 -4.57
N PHE A 128 22.18 -34.11 -4.82
CA PHE A 128 22.16 -33.45 -6.12
C PHE A 128 23.53 -33.60 -6.77
N ILE A 129 23.53 -34.09 -8.02
CA ILE A 129 24.71 -34.19 -8.88
C ILE A 129 24.44 -33.29 -10.08
N CYS A 130 25.35 -32.35 -10.33
CA CYS A 130 25.35 -31.55 -11.55
C CYS A 130 26.56 -31.95 -12.39
N GLU A 131 26.32 -32.36 -13.63
CA GLU A 131 27.39 -32.57 -14.62
C GLU A 131 27.60 -31.29 -15.42
N SER A 132 28.81 -30.74 -15.30
CA SER A 132 29.42 -29.83 -16.26
C SER A 132 30.75 -30.47 -16.67
N SER A 133 31.22 -30.21 -17.91
CA SER A 133 32.10 -31.10 -18.68
C SER A 133 33.34 -31.66 -17.97
N ASP A 134 33.88 -30.94 -16.98
CA ASP A 134 35.13 -31.28 -16.29
C ASP A 134 35.01 -31.26 -14.75
N VAL A 135 33.82 -31.04 -14.18
CA VAL A 135 33.62 -30.90 -12.71
C VAL A 135 32.32 -31.56 -12.24
N TYR A 136 32.46 -32.52 -11.34
CA TYR A 136 31.34 -33.08 -10.56
C TYR A 136 31.14 -32.29 -9.27
N LEU A 137 30.01 -31.57 -9.18
CA LEU A 137 29.56 -30.99 -7.91
C LEU A 137 28.52 -31.92 -7.27
N VAL A 138 28.83 -32.41 -6.07
CA VAL A 138 27.93 -33.28 -5.28
C VAL A 138 27.54 -32.54 -4.00
N SER A 139 26.26 -32.20 -3.89
CA SER A 139 25.68 -31.60 -2.68
C SER A 139 24.80 -32.63 -1.95
N VAL A 140 24.98 -32.74 -0.63
CA VAL A 140 24.27 -33.70 0.23
C VAL A 140 23.57 -32.93 1.35
N SER A 141 22.24 -32.87 1.31
CA SER A 141 21.43 -32.25 2.37
C SER A 141 20.70 -33.31 3.20
N THR A 142 20.84 -33.20 4.52
CA THR A 142 20.19 -34.09 5.51
C THR A 142 19.49 -33.24 6.56
N LEU A 143 18.23 -33.57 6.86
CA LEU A 143 17.35 -32.80 7.76
C LEU A 143 17.48 -33.21 9.24
N SER A 144 18.59 -33.84 9.62
CA SER A 144 18.83 -34.35 10.97
C SER A 144 20.33 -34.30 11.28
N PRO A 145 20.76 -33.95 12.51
CA PRO A 145 22.16 -33.89 12.88
C PRO A 145 22.77 -35.30 12.96
N LEU A 146 23.27 -35.80 11.83
CA LEU A 146 24.05 -37.04 11.72
C LEU A 146 25.46 -36.86 12.31
N ALA A 147 25.53 -36.69 13.62
CA ALA A 147 26.78 -36.82 14.36
C ALA A 147 27.34 -38.25 14.16
N ASP A 148 28.62 -38.31 13.80
CA ASP A 148 29.44 -39.53 13.72
C ASP A 148 28.88 -40.68 12.87
N ARG A 149 28.67 -40.41 11.57
CA ARG A 149 28.67 -41.43 10.50
C ARG A 149 29.63 -41.04 9.37
N LYS A 150 30.27 -42.03 8.74
CA LYS A 150 31.01 -41.86 7.47
C LYS A 150 30.09 -42.07 6.27
N ILE A 151 30.45 -41.46 5.14
CA ILE A 151 29.82 -41.67 3.83
C ILE A 151 30.89 -42.20 2.87
N ARG A 152 30.60 -43.30 2.17
CA ARG A 152 31.48 -43.91 1.16
C ARG A 152 31.05 -43.46 -0.23
N VAL A 153 31.94 -42.80 -0.97
CA VAL A 153 31.71 -42.43 -2.37
C VAL A 153 32.64 -43.29 -3.24
N VAL A 154 32.11 -43.80 -4.36
CA VAL A 154 32.86 -44.64 -5.30
C VAL A 154 32.69 -44.04 -6.69
N LEU A 155 33.82 -43.72 -7.33
CA LEU A 155 33.86 -43.14 -8.68
C LEU A 155 34.79 -44.00 -9.53
N ASN A 156 34.27 -44.49 -10.67
CA ASN A 156 35.01 -45.30 -11.65
C ASN A 156 35.85 -46.44 -11.02
N GLY A 157 35.26 -47.18 -10.07
CA GLY A 157 35.91 -48.31 -9.39
C GLY A 157 36.90 -47.94 -8.28
N HIS A 158 37.27 -46.67 -8.13
CA HIS A 158 38.15 -46.22 -7.06
C HIS A 158 37.33 -45.80 -5.83
N HIS A 159 37.71 -46.33 -4.66
CA HIS A 159 37.13 -45.97 -3.37
C HIS A 159 37.82 -44.72 -2.80
N ILE A 160 37.04 -43.68 -2.51
CA ILE A 160 37.52 -42.49 -1.80
C ILE A 160 36.75 -42.39 -0.49
N PHE A 161 37.49 -42.32 0.62
CA PHE A 161 36.94 -42.31 1.97
C PHE A 161 37.11 -40.94 2.61
N TYR A 162 36.06 -40.44 3.26
CA TYR A 162 36.06 -39.16 3.97
C TYR A 162 35.59 -39.37 5.42
N THR A 163 36.13 -38.59 6.35
CA THR A 163 35.82 -38.68 7.79
C THR A 163 35.41 -37.32 8.34
N ARG A 164 34.16 -37.26 8.82
CA ARG A 164 33.40 -36.08 9.29
C ARG A 164 33.08 -35.01 8.23
N PHE A 165 31.87 -34.50 8.38
CA PHE A 165 31.36 -33.25 7.80
C PHE A 165 31.06 -32.29 8.95
N LEU A 166 31.21 -30.99 8.71
CA LEU A 166 30.39 -29.97 9.38
C LEU A 166 29.13 -29.74 8.53
N PRO A 167 28.02 -29.26 9.12
CA PRO A 167 26.85 -28.85 8.33
C PRO A 167 27.27 -27.78 7.30
N TYR A 168 26.75 -27.89 6.08
CA TYR A 168 26.99 -26.97 4.95
C TYR A 168 28.42 -26.93 4.36
N ALA A 169 29.15 -28.05 4.36
CA ALA A 169 30.40 -28.17 3.58
C ALA A 169 30.14 -28.60 2.12
N SER A 170 30.74 -27.89 1.16
CA SER A 170 30.72 -28.22 -0.28
C SER A 170 32.00 -28.94 -0.69
N ILE A 171 31.90 -30.09 -1.39
CA ILE A 171 33.06 -30.79 -1.96
C ILE A 171 33.24 -30.37 -3.43
N ILE A 172 34.45 -29.91 -3.78
CA ILE A 172 34.88 -29.70 -5.17
C ILE A 172 35.85 -30.81 -5.53
N ILE A 173 35.40 -31.77 -6.35
CA ILE A 173 36.28 -32.79 -6.93
C ILE A 173 36.87 -32.22 -8.22
N ARG A 174 38.18 -31.95 -8.23
CA ARG A 174 38.92 -31.75 -9.49
C ARG A 174 39.41 -33.10 -9.99
N PRO A 175 39.19 -33.46 -11.27
CA PRO A 175 39.79 -34.67 -11.82
C PRO A 175 41.31 -34.55 -11.83
N PHE A 176 42.00 -35.61 -11.44
CA PHE A 176 43.40 -35.76 -11.80
C PHE A 176 43.49 -35.89 -13.33
N LEU A 177 44.35 -35.08 -13.97
CA LEU A 177 44.59 -35.19 -15.40
C LEU A 177 45.30 -36.53 -15.69
N HIS A 178 44.52 -37.57 -15.97
CA HIS A 178 45.07 -38.78 -16.55
C HIS A 178 45.58 -38.42 -17.93
N ARG A 179 46.92 -38.42 -18.09
CA ARG A 179 47.59 -38.06 -19.35
C ARG A 179 47.37 -39.18 -20.37
N VAL A 180 46.21 -39.17 -21.03
CA VAL A 180 45.89 -40.08 -22.13
C VAL A 180 46.84 -39.75 -23.28
N THR A 181 47.87 -40.57 -23.44
CA THR A 181 48.76 -40.53 -24.60
C THR A 181 48.04 -41.17 -25.78
N CYS A 182 47.16 -40.39 -26.42
CA CYS A 182 46.65 -40.72 -27.75
C CYS A 182 47.85 -40.79 -28.71
N ASN A 183 48.06 -41.94 -29.36
CA ASN A 183 49.11 -42.10 -30.35
C ASN A 183 48.87 -41.19 -31.57
N ASP A 184 49.95 -40.84 -32.26
CA ASP A 184 49.95 -39.86 -33.35
C ASP A 184 49.00 -40.23 -34.51
N ALA A 185 47.88 -39.51 -34.58
CA ALA A 185 47.10 -39.33 -35.78
C ALA A 185 47.01 -37.82 -36.05
N PRO A 186 47.63 -37.28 -37.13
CA PRO A 186 47.56 -35.86 -37.43
C PRO A 186 46.16 -35.52 -37.95
N LEU A 187 45.25 -35.20 -37.03
CA LEU A 187 43.97 -34.58 -37.32
C LEU A 187 44.20 -33.17 -37.87
N LYS A 188 44.51 -33.12 -39.17
CA LYS A 188 44.69 -31.89 -39.95
C LYS A 188 43.33 -31.24 -40.25
N ALA A 189 42.60 -30.93 -39.19
CA ALA A 189 41.45 -30.03 -39.25
C ALA A 189 41.99 -28.63 -39.56
N GLU A 190 41.95 -28.25 -40.83
CA GLU A 190 42.17 -26.87 -41.25
C GLU A 190 41.00 -26.04 -40.73
N LEU A 191 41.20 -25.48 -39.53
CA LEU A 191 40.24 -24.62 -38.87
C LEU A 191 40.08 -23.36 -39.74
N ASP A 192 38.90 -23.17 -40.32
CA ASP A 192 38.66 -22.05 -41.24
C ASP A 192 38.56 -20.72 -40.47
N ILE A 193 39.71 -20.04 -40.38
CA ILE A 193 39.88 -18.74 -39.72
C ILE A 193 38.98 -17.68 -40.38
N THR A 194 38.70 -17.81 -41.68
CA THR A 194 37.82 -16.91 -42.43
C THR A 194 36.38 -17.00 -41.92
N THR A 195 35.79 -18.21 -41.90
CA THR A 195 34.45 -18.45 -41.34
C THR A 195 34.35 -18.01 -39.86
N LEU A 196 35.39 -18.24 -39.05
CA LEU A 196 35.43 -17.77 -37.66
C LEU A 196 35.45 -16.24 -37.53
N THR A 197 36.09 -15.53 -38.47
CA THR A 197 36.17 -14.07 -38.48
C THR A 197 34.81 -13.46 -38.85
N GLU A 198 34.15 -13.99 -39.88
CA GLU A 198 32.80 -13.57 -40.27
C GLU A 198 31.77 -13.77 -39.14
N GLN A 199 31.84 -14.90 -38.43
CA GLN A 199 30.97 -15.15 -37.26
C GLN A 199 31.21 -14.16 -36.11
N LEU A 200 32.45 -13.71 -35.90
CA LEU A 200 32.77 -12.69 -34.90
C LEU A 200 32.21 -11.31 -35.28
N GLU A 201 32.33 -10.90 -36.56
CA GLU A 201 31.76 -9.64 -37.04
C GLU A 201 30.23 -9.63 -36.98
N ILE A 202 29.57 -10.71 -37.40
CA ILE A 202 28.11 -10.86 -37.29
C ILE A 202 27.68 -10.81 -35.83
N THR A 203 28.38 -11.49 -34.92
CA THR A 203 28.07 -11.46 -33.47
C THR A 203 28.21 -10.04 -32.89
N ALA A 204 29.23 -9.29 -33.32
CA ALA A 204 29.42 -7.90 -32.89
C ALA A 204 28.31 -6.96 -33.40
N LEU A 205 27.85 -7.14 -34.65
CA LEU A 205 26.74 -6.38 -35.22
C LEU A 205 25.41 -6.70 -34.53
N VAL A 206 25.08 -7.99 -34.37
CA VAL A 206 23.85 -8.44 -33.68
C VAL A 206 23.82 -7.92 -32.24
N LYS A 207 24.94 -8.00 -31.52
CA LYS A 207 25.02 -7.42 -30.16
C LYS A 207 24.71 -5.92 -30.17
N ARG A 208 25.32 -5.16 -31.08
CA ARG A 208 25.11 -3.70 -31.16
C ARG A 208 23.64 -3.34 -31.42
N GLU A 209 22.96 -4.07 -32.30
CA GLU A 209 21.54 -3.84 -32.60
C GLU A 209 20.63 -4.19 -31.41
N VAL A 210 20.97 -5.25 -30.65
CA VAL A 210 20.29 -5.60 -29.40
C VAL A 210 20.52 -4.53 -28.33
N ASP A 211 21.76 -4.04 -28.15
CA ASP A 211 22.09 -2.99 -27.18
C ASP A 211 21.29 -1.70 -27.47
N ILE A 212 21.19 -1.27 -28.75
CA ILE A 212 20.42 -0.09 -29.19
C ILE A 212 18.90 -0.30 -29.01
N SER A 213 18.39 -1.48 -29.36
CA SER A 213 16.97 -1.83 -29.20
C SER A 213 16.57 -1.83 -27.73
N LEU A 214 17.43 -2.36 -26.86
CA LEU A 214 17.23 -2.41 -25.41
C LEU A 214 17.28 -1.02 -24.78
N GLU A 215 18.25 -0.18 -25.15
CA GLU A 215 18.32 1.22 -24.68
C GLU A 215 17.07 2.01 -25.09
N THR A 216 16.58 1.82 -26.32
CA THR A 216 15.34 2.45 -26.80
C THR A 216 14.13 2.00 -25.97
N ALA A 217 13.92 0.70 -25.81
CA ALA A 217 12.78 0.15 -25.06
C ALA A 217 12.80 0.53 -23.56
N ILE A 218 14.00 0.64 -22.96
CA ILE A 218 14.18 1.15 -21.59
C ILE A 218 13.79 2.63 -21.52
N ASN A 219 14.29 3.47 -22.44
CA ASN A 219 13.98 4.90 -22.45
C ASN A 219 12.49 5.19 -22.69
N ASP A 220 11.84 4.48 -23.61
CA ASP A 220 10.39 4.57 -23.82
C ASP A 220 9.59 4.15 -22.58
N THR A 221 10.01 3.08 -21.91
CA THR A 221 9.39 2.62 -20.66
C THR A 221 9.56 3.64 -19.54
N ILE A 222 10.76 4.23 -19.38
CA ILE A 222 11.04 5.31 -18.43
C ILE A 222 10.18 6.54 -18.75
N HIS A 223 10.09 6.95 -20.02
CA HIS A 223 9.28 8.09 -20.42
C HIS A 223 7.79 7.88 -20.15
N ARG A 224 7.25 6.69 -20.47
CA ARG A 224 5.85 6.34 -20.18
C ARG A 224 5.57 6.36 -18.68
N VAL A 225 6.37 5.66 -17.87
CA VAL A 225 6.21 5.63 -16.40
C VAL A 225 6.35 7.02 -15.79
N ARG A 226 7.33 7.81 -16.23
CA ARG A 226 7.58 9.16 -15.73
C ARG A 226 6.47 10.14 -16.08
N ASN A 227 5.95 10.09 -17.31
CA ASN A 227 4.96 11.05 -17.77
C ASN A 227 3.55 10.66 -17.30
N GLU A 228 3.12 9.43 -17.55
CA GLU A 228 1.72 9.02 -17.29
C GLU A 228 1.45 8.84 -15.80
N ASN A 229 2.28 8.05 -15.10
CA ASN A 229 2.00 7.73 -13.70
C ASN A 229 2.30 8.91 -12.77
N ILE A 230 3.45 9.59 -12.92
CA ILE A 230 3.83 10.67 -11.99
C ILE A 230 2.92 11.89 -12.14
N LEU A 231 2.51 12.28 -13.36
CA LEU A 231 1.53 13.37 -13.53
C LEU A 231 0.17 12.98 -12.93
N THR A 232 -0.32 11.77 -13.20
CA THR A 232 -1.63 11.30 -12.66
C THR A 232 -1.63 11.24 -11.13
N VAL A 233 -0.54 10.74 -10.51
CA VAL A 233 -0.38 10.74 -9.05
C VAL A 233 -0.26 12.17 -8.51
N THR A 234 0.54 13.03 -9.14
CA THR A 234 0.70 14.43 -8.70
C THR A 234 -0.62 15.19 -8.77
N GLU A 235 -1.37 15.08 -9.87
CA GLU A 235 -2.69 15.69 -10.02
C GLU A 235 -3.70 15.17 -9.00
N THR A 236 -3.75 13.86 -8.75
CA THR A 236 -4.71 13.29 -7.79
C THR A 236 -4.35 13.67 -6.35
N MET A 237 -3.07 13.75 -6.00
CA MET A 237 -2.61 14.30 -4.72
C MET A 237 -2.94 15.80 -4.60
N GLN A 238 -2.69 16.60 -5.64
CA GLN A 238 -3.05 18.02 -5.68
C GLN A 238 -4.55 18.23 -5.47
N LYS A 239 -5.40 17.49 -6.20
CA LYS A 239 -6.87 17.51 -6.07
C LYS A 239 -7.33 17.06 -4.68
N GLN A 240 -6.63 16.12 -4.03
CA GLN A 240 -6.90 15.75 -2.64
C GLN A 240 -6.48 16.83 -1.63
N ILE A 241 -5.35 17.52 -1.85
CA ILE A 241 -4.89 18.64 -1.00
C ILE A 241 -5.89 19.80 -1.10
N GLU A 242 -6.34 20.15 -2.31
CA GLU A 242 -7.38 21.17 -2.52
C GLU A 242 -8.74 20.76 -1.94
N ALA A 243 -9.12 19.48 -2.00
CA ALA A 243 -10.30 18.98 -1.32
C ALA A 243 -10.18 19.08 0.21
N ARG A 244 -9.00 18.85 0.79
CA ARG A 244 -8.73 19.01 2.24
C ARG A 244 -8.73 20.47 2.71
N ARG A 245 -8.48 21.44 1.82
CA ARG A 245 -8.59 22.88 2.12
C ARG A 245 -10.04 23.36 2.28
N LYS A 246 -11.04 22.57 1.87
CA LYS A 246 -12.47 22.92 2.01
C LYS A 246 -12.94 22.69 3.45
N VAL A 247 -12.93 23.75 4.24
CA VAL A 247 -13.41 23.74 5.64
C VAL A 247 -14.85 24.22 5.70
N ALA A 248 -15.76 23.38 6.21
CA ALA A 248 -17.16 23.75 6.42
C ALA A 248 -17.74 23.03 7.65
N LEU A 249 -18.42 23.78 8.52
CA LEU A 249 -19.08 23.30 9.73
C LEU A 249 -20.48 23.88 9.81
N THR A 250 -21.47 23.06 10.16
CA THR A 250 -22.77 23.52 10.66
C THR A 250 -23.14 22.69 11.88
N ALA A 251 -23.43 23.36 12.99
CA ALA A 251 -23.82 22.72 14.23
C ALA A 251 -24.88 23.54 14.97
N CYS A 252 -25.78 22.85 15.68
CA CYS A 252 -26.78 23.48 16.54
C CYS A 252 -26.53 23.08 18.00
N SER A 253 -26.85 23.94 18.96
CA SER A 253 -26.78 23.56 20.37
C SER A 253 -28.02 22.75 20.77
N ALA A 254 -27.83 21.79 21.69
CA ALA A 254 -28.83 20.80 22.07
C ALA A 254 -29.46 21.07 23.44
N VAL A 255 -28.88 21.98 24.23
CA VAL A 255 -29.24 22.22 25.63
C VAL A 255 -29.30 23.72 25.93
N SER A 256 -29.99 24.10 27.02
CA SER A 256 -29.80 25.39 27.66
C SER A 256 -28.41 25.42 28.31
N ASP A 257 -27.44 26.04 27.64
CA ASP A 257 -26.07 26.06 28.14
C ASP A 257 -25.91 27.04 29.32
N ILE A 258 -25.25 26.64 30.41
CA ILE A 258 -24.97 27.52 31.55
C ILE A 258 -23.63 28.27 31.41
N TYR A 259 -22.77 27.85 30.48
CA TYR A 259 -21.48 28.51 30.24
C TYR A 259 -21.63 29.80 29.43
N ARG A 260 -20.65 30.71 29.61
CA ARG A 260 -20.57 31.95 28.82
C ARG A 260 -20.21 31.70 27.36
N VAL A 261 -19.56 30.59 27.02
CA VAL A 261 -19.39 30.15 25.62
C VAL A 261 -20.57 29.25 25.25
N ILE A 262 -21.16 29.46 24.08
CA ILE A 262 -22.28 28.64 23.59
C ILE A 262 -21.73 27.39 22.89
N ARG A 263 -22.06 26.19 23.39
CA ARG A 263 -21.59 24.92 22.80
C ARG A 263 -22.61 24.33 21.83
N PHE A 264 -22.22 24.16 20.57
CA PHE A 264 -23.09 23.66 19.50
C PHE A 264 -22.93 22.14 19.33
N GLN A 265 -23.52 21.38 20.26
CA GLN A 265 -23.29 19.93 20.44
C GLN A 265 -23.93 19.01 19.39
N SER A 266 -24.92 19.48 18.62
CA SER A 266 -25.58 18.70 17.57
C SER A 266 -25.01 19.07 16.20
N MET A 267 -23.95 18.36 15.80
CA MET A 267 -23.33 18.50 14.48
C MET A 267 -24.34 18.15 13.37
N LYS A 268 -24.36 18.96 12.30
CA LYS A 268 -25.20 18.75 11.10
C LYS A 268 -24.35 18.54 9.85
N MET A 269 -23.21 19.22 9.76
CA MET A 269 -22.23 19.08 8.69
C MET A 269 -20.82 19.35 9.24
N SER A 270 -19.84 18.53 8.85
CA SER A 270 -18.42 18.80 9.07
C SER A 270 -17.62 18.33 7.86
N VAL A 271 -16.75 19.18 7.33
CA VAL A 271 -15.84 18.95 6.20
C VAL A 271 -14.53 19.67 6.52
N GLY A 272 -13.39 19.00 6.36
CA GLY A 272 -12.06 19.61 6.53
C GLY A 272 -11.73 20.07 7.96
N ILE A 273 -12.25 19.38 8.99
CA ILE A 273 -12.00 19.71 10.42
C ILE A 273 -11.68 18.43 11.18
N GLN A 274 -10.47 18.36 11.74
CA GLN A 274 -9.99 17.31 12.62
C GLN A 274 -10.37 17.60 14.09
N SER A 275 -10.37 18.88 14.52
CA SER A 275 -10.60 19.29 15.91
C SER A 275 -12.07 19.21 16.38
N LEU A 276 -12.89 18.37 15.75
CA LEU A 276 -14.34 18.34 15.89
C LEU A 276 -14.81 18.02 17.32
N SER A 277 -14.11 17.12 18.02
CA SER A 277 -14.37 16.77 19.42
C SER A 277 -14.10 17.94 20.38
N SER A 278 -13.07 18.74 20.10
CA SER A 278 -12.77 19.98 20.84
C SER A 278 -13.87 21.02 20.63
N PHE A 279 -14.34 21.20 19.39
CA PHE A 279 -15.46 22.09 19.09
C PHE A 279 -16.74 21.68 19.84
N LEU A 280 -17.12 20.40 19.78
CA LEU A 280 -18.34 19.88 20.41
C LEU A 280 -18.33 20.00 21.94
N SER A 281 -17.16 19.86 22.56
CA SER A 281 -17.00 19.93 24.01
C SER A 281 -16.85 21.36 24.54
N THR A 282 -16.15 22.25 23.82
CA THR A 282 -15.81 23.62 24.28
C THR A 282 -16.65 24.74 23.66
N GLY A 283 -17.30 24.50 22.52
CA GLY A 283 -17.98 25.54 21.73
C GLY A 283 -17.03 26.44 20.93
N LYS A 284 -15.74 26.08 20.85
CA LYS A 284 -14.71 26.82 20.12
C LYS A 284 -14.29 26.10 18.85
N PHE A 285 -14.35 26.82 17.72
CA PHE A 285 -13.72 26.41 16.48
C PHE A 285 -12.27 26.87 16.49
N THR A 286 -11.33 25.98 16.14
CA THR A 286 -9.92 26.33 15.91
C THR A 286 -9.64 26.24 14.42
N ALA A 287 -9.03 27.27 13.83
CA ALA A 287 -8.67 27.24 12.42
C ALA A 287 -7.48 26.30 12.18
N GLU A 288 -7.69 25.27 11.35
CA GLU A 288 -6.63 24.34 10.92
C GLU A 288 -5.85 24.85 9.69
N HIS A 289 -6.39 25.83 8.96
CA HIS A 289 -5.79 26.46 7.78
C HIS A 289 -5.98 27.99 7.83
N SER A 290 -4.97 28.79 7.48
CA SER A 290 -5.15 30.24 7.33
C SER A 290 -6.06 30.59 6.15
N GLY A 291 -6.82 31.69 6.25
CA GLY A 291 -7.59 32.29 5.15
C GLY A 291 -8.89 32.97 5.59
N LEU A 292 -9.79 33.22 4.64
CA LEU A 292 -11.02 33.99 4.87
C LEU A 292 -12.19 33.06 5.22
N TYR A 293 -12.77 33.25 6.41
CA TYR A 293 -13.89 32.46 6.91
C TYR A 293 -15.17 33.30 7.00
N GLN A 294 -16.26 32.83 6.40
CA GLN A 294 -17.60 33.32 6.64
C GLN A 294 -18.19 32.57 7.84
N ILE A 295 -18.76 33.33 8.79
CA ILE A 295 -19.48 32.79 9.96
C ILE A 295 -20.88 33.36 9.98
N THR A 296 -21.87 32.46 10.06
CA THR A 296 -23.27 32.79 10.33
C THR A 296 -23.66 32.19 11.67
N VAL A 297 -24.18 33.00 12.59
CA VAL A 297 -24.67 32.58 13.90
C VAL A 297 -26.12 33.03 14.04
N THR A 298 -27.01 32.07 14.30
CA THR A 298 -28.41 32.31 14.64
C THR A 298 -28.62 31.92 16.09
N ILE A 299 -28.87 32.90 16.97
CA ILE A 299 -29.22 32.67 18.37
C ILE A 299 -30.73 32.85 18.56
N MET A 300 -31.35 31.86 19.19
CA MET A 300 -32.72 31.92 19.68
C MET A 300 -32.72 32.05 21.21
N THR A 301 -33.65 32.83 21.77
CA THR A 301 -33.75 33.05 23.22
C THR A 301 -35.21 33.34 23.61
N GLU A 302 -35.61 32.92 24.82
CA GLU A 302 -36.92 33.28 25.40
C GLU A 302 -36.95 34.73 25.89
N ASP A 303 -35.79 35.25 26.34
CA ASP A 303 -35.66 36.59 26.89
C ASP A 303 -35.37 37.63 25.82
N SER A 304 -35.96 38.81 25.98
CA SER A 304 -35.57 40.01 25.27
C SER A 304 -34.33 40.69 25.84
N GLY A 305 -33.74 41.60 25.06
CA GLY A 305 -32.63 42.44 25.51
C GLY A 305 -31.31 41.70 25.70
N ARG A 306 -31.17 40.51 25.10
CA ARG A 306 -29.98 39.66 25.19
C ARG A 306 -29.04 39.96 24.04
N TYR A 307 -27.73 40.04 24.33
CA TYR A 307 -26.68 40.17 23.33
C TYR A 307 -25.65 39.03 23.42
N PHE A 308 -25.02 38.75 22.28
CA PHE A 308 -23.95 37.77 22.15
C PHE A 308 -22.84 38.30 21.23
N ASP A 309 -21.61 37.94 21.53
CA ASP A 309 -20.42 38.31 20.76
C ASP A 309 -19.93 37.11 19.94
N ILE A 310 -19.56 37.33 18.69
CA ILE A 310 -18.63 36.44 17.98
C ILE A 310 -17.22 36.94 18.30
N LYS A 311 -16.39 36.06 18.89
CA LYS A 311 -15.03 36.41 19.35
C LYS A 311 -13.96 35.63 18.59
N LYS A 312 -12.87 36.31 18.19
CA LYS A 312 -11.57 35.73 17.79
C LYS A 312 -10.56 35.95 18.92
N ASN A 313 -9.98 34.88 19.44
CA ASN A 313 -8.94 34.91 20.49
C ASN A 313 -9.30 35.74 21.74
N GLY A 314 -10.60 35.86 22.06
CA GLY A 314 -11.12 36.67 23.17
C GLY A 314 -11.59 38.08 22.81
N ALA A 315 -11.04 38.68 21.75
CA ALA A 315 -11.51 39.95 21.19
C ALA A 315 -12.87 39.77 20.49
N THR A 316 -13.79 40.72 20.66
CA THR A 316 -15.08 40.72 19.96
C THR A 316 -14.90 41.25 18.54
N ILE A 317 -15.38 40.49 17.55
CA ILE A 317 -15.42 40.90 16.14
C ILE A 317 -16.72 41.66 15.87
N ILE A 318 -17.84 41.09 16.31
CA ILE A 318 -19.20 41.60 16.08
C ILE A 318 -20.13 41.12 17.19
N SER A 319 -21.08 41.95 17.59
CA SER A 319 -22.10 41.64 18.58
C SER A 319 -23.48 41.62 17.94
N GLY A 320 -24.30 40.63 18.29
CA GLY A 320 -25.70 40.50 17.90
C GLY A 320 -26.62 40.76 19.08
N TYR A 321 -27.81 41.26 18.80
CA TYR A 321 -28.79 41.66 19.81
C TYR A 321 -30.18 41.12 19.45
N SER A 322 -30.87 40.52 20.43
CA SER A 322 -32.28 40.18 20.35
C SER A 322 -33.08 41.29 21.03
N GLN A 323 -33.59 42.23 20.24
CA GLN A 323 -34.37 43.36 20.74
C GLN A 323 -35.70 42.90 21.34
N TYR A 324 -36.18 43.64 22.36
CA TYR A 324 -37.51 43.45 22.92
C TYR A 324 -38.59 43.78 21.91
N HIS A 325 -39.44 42.79 21.63
CA HIS A 325 -40.80 43.01 21.13
C HIS A 325 -41.81 42.59 22.21
N ASP A 326 -43.03 43.13 22.07
CA ASP A 326 -44.10 43.07 23.07
C ASP A 326 -44.28 41.69 23.75
N SER A 327 -44.60 41.75 25.05
CA SER A 327 -44.52 40.70 26.08
C SER A 327 -45.25 39.38 25.80
N ASN A 328 -46.01 39.32 24.70
CA ASN A 328 -46.73 38.16 24.22
C ASN A 328 -45.88 37.22 23.35
N GLN A 329 -44.73 37.66 22.83
CA GLN A 329 -43.80 36.81 22.07
C GLN A 329 -42.80 36.11 22.99
N ARG A 330 -42.85 34.77 23.06
CA ARG A 330 -41.97 33.94 23.91
C ARG A 330 -40.60 33.58 23.30
N TRP A 331 -40.32 34.00 22.06
CA TRP A 331 -39.11 33.60 21.35
C TRP A 331 -38.62 34.72 20.44
N HIS A 332 -37.39 35.17 20.67
CA HIS A 332 -36.69 36.11 19.81
C HIS A 332 -35.49 35.42 19.15
N THR A 333 -35.29 35.69 17.86
CA THR A 333 -34.18 35.16 17.06
C THR A 333 -33.34 36.31 16.53
N SER A 334 -32.02 36.23 16.68
CA SER A 334 -31.07 37.21 16.16
C SER A 334 -29.97 36.48 15.38
N THR A 335 -29.78 36.89 14.13
CA THR A 335 -28.86 36.28 13.17
C THR A 335 -27.79 37.28 12.77
N ILE A 336 -26.52 36.91 12.91
CA ILE A 336 -25.37 37.63 12.35
C ILE A 336 -24.77 36.79 11.23
N THR A 337 -24.35 37.43 10.14
CA THR A 337 -23.31 36.89 9.25
C THR A 337 -22.15 37.88 9.20
N THR A 338 -20.91 37.38 9.29
CA THR A 338 -19.69 38.17 9.11
C THR A 338 -18.63 37.36 8.37
N ALA A 339 -17.61 38.03 7.86
CA ALA A 339 -16.39 37.41 7.33
C ALA A 339 -15.19 37.86 8.18
N VAL A 340 -14.27 36.94 8.45
CA VAL A 340 -13.05 37.21 9.24
C VAL A 340 -11.89 36.40 8.71
N GLU A 341 -10.72 37.00 8.64
CA GLU A 341 -9.48 36.32 8.33
C GLU A 341 -8.95 35.61 9.59
N LEU A 342 -8.63 34.32 9.45
CA LEU A 342 -8.09 33.48 10.51
C LEU A 342 -6.71 32.95 10.11
N ASP A 343 -5.85 32.80 11.11
CA ASP A 343 -4.59 32.08 11.03
C ASP A 343 -4.68 30.70 11.70
N VAL A 344 -3.77 29.80 11.32
CA VAL A 344 -3.68 28.46 11.94
C VAL A 344 -3.52 28.59 13.47
N GLY A 345 -4.48 28.02 14.21
CA GLY A 345 -4.55 28.08 15.66
C GLY A 345 -5.51 29.12 16.23
N ASP A 346 -6.04 30.05 15.42
CA ASP A 346 -7.03 31.03 15.88
C ASP A 346 -8.31 30.36 16.39
N GLN A 347 -8.85 30.87 17.50
CA GLN A 347 -10.08 30.39 18.12
C GLN A 347 -11.26 31.33 17.88
N LEU A 348 -12.27 30.84 17.15
CA LEU A 348 -13.59 31.47 17.04
C LEU A 348 -14.61 30.83 17.98
N TYR A 349 -15.42 31.65 18.65
CA TYR A 349 -16.54 31.15 19.45
C TYR A 349 -17.61 32.21 19.68
N VAL A 350 -18.82 31.76 20.05
CA VAL A 350 -19.93 32.63 20.43
C VAL A 350 -19.98 32.76 21.95
N PHE A 351 -20.02 34.00 22.45
CA PHE A 351 -19.96 34.33 23.86
C PHE A 351 -21.19 35.13 24.30
N LYS A 352 -21.78 34.78 25.44
CA LYS A 352 -22.97 35.43 25.99
C LYS A 352 -22.59 36.72 26.70
N GLY A 353 -23.24 37.83 26.33
CA GLY A 353 -23.03 39.13 26.95
C GLY A 353 -23.58 39.25 28.37
N SER A 354 -24.66 38.51 28.67
CA SER A 354 -25.34 38.51 29.97
C SER A 354 -25.35 37.10 30.59
N ILE A 355 -25.52 37.05 31.92
CA ILE A 355 -25.48 35.82 32.75
C ILE A 355 -26.76 34.97 32.59
N SER A 356 -27.74 35.45 31.81
CA SER A 356 -29.03 34.81 31.56
C SER A 356 -28.96 33.58 30.66
N ASN A 357 -29.94 32.68 30.83
CA ASN A 357 -30.09 31.47 30.03
C ASN A 357 -30.45 31.79 28.57
N VAL A 358 -29.44 31.93 27.71
CA VAL A 358 -29.63 31.76 26.26
C VAL A 358 -30.05 30.31 26.01
N TYR A 359 -31.32 30.10 25.65
CA TYR A 359 -31.92 28.82 25.27
C TYR A 359 -31.36 28.34 23.93
N ALA A 360 -30.14 27.82 23.99
CA ALA A 360 -29.37 27.47 22.80
C ALA A 360 -29.92 26.24 22.05
N ASN A 361 -30.94 25.54 22.58
CA ASN A 361 -31.53 24.31 22.02
C ASN A 361 -32.12 24.41 20.58
N ARG A 362 -32.21 25.61 19.97
CA ARG A 362 -32.41 25.81 18.52
C ARG A 362 -31.47 26.85 17.90
N SER A 363 -30.44 27.26 18.63
CA SER A 363 -29.40 28.15 18.14
C SER A 363 -28.37 27.36 17.32
N CYS A 364 -27.93 27.91 16.19
CA CYS A 364 -27.02 27.24 15.27
C CYS A 364 -25.88 28.17 14.82
N ILE A 365 -24.73 27.58 14.52
CA ILE A 365 -23.56 28.21 13.92
C ILE A 365 -23.20 27.48 12.63
N THR A 366 -22.86 28.25 11.60
CA THR A 366 -22.22 27.79 10.37
C THR A 366 -20.91 28.54 10.18
N ILE A 367 -19.83 27.82 9.85
CA ILE A 367 -18.49 28.36 9.58
C ILE A 367 -18.03 27.75 8.25
N ILE A 368 -17.63 28.57 7.28
CA ILE A 368 -17.18 28.12 5.96
C ILE A 368 -15.93 28.91 5.55
N LYS A 369 -14.86 28.22 5.15
CA LYS A 369 -13.70 28.87 4.50
C LYS A 369 -14.07 29.20 3.05
N VAL A 370 -14.00 30.49 2.71
CA VAL A 370 -14.36 31.03 1.39
C VAL A 370 -13.14 31.09 0.47
N GLN A 371 -11.97 31.38 1.06
CA GLN A 371 -10.66 31.45 0.40
C GLN A 371 -9.61 30.83 1.33
#